data_AF-A0A7C1FUF1-F1
#
_entry.id   AF-A0A7C1FUF1-F1
#
_cell.length_a   1.000
_cell.length_b   1.000
_cell.length_c   1.000
_cell.angle_alpha   90.00
_cell.angle_beta   90.00
_cell.angle_gamma   90.00
#
_symmetry.space_group_name_H-M   'P 1'
#
loop_
_entity.id
_entity.type
_entity.pdbx_description
1 polymer ?
#
loop_
_entity_poly.entity_id
_entity_poly.type
_entity_poly.pdbx_seq_one_letter_code
_entity_poly.pdbx_strand_id
1 'polypeptide(L)' 'MPLSPGLALWLAQQGHDAVHALELGLARASDKVILERAQEEQRIVVTADLDYPRLLALTQAEGPGLILFRLSLILE' A
#
# COMPACT_ATOMS: atom_id res chain seq x y z
N MET A 1 -4.27 -0.91 -9.80
CA MET A 1 -4.48 -2.39 -9.87
C MET A 1 -4.03 -2.96 -8.54
N PRO A 2 -4.87 -3.74 -7.83
CA PRO A 2 -4.50 -4.25 -6.52
C PRO A 2 -3.32 -5.22 -6.64
N LEU A 3 -2.35 -5.09 -5.74
CA LEU A 3 -1.31 -6.09 -5.57
C LEU A 3 -1.96 -7.39 -5.03
N SER A 4 -1.35 -8.52 -5.34
CA SER A 4 -1.84 -9.81 -4.84
C SER A 4 -1.70 -9.88 -3.30
N PRO A 5 -2.70 -10.43 -2.57
CA PRO A 5 -2.55 -10.76 -1.15
C PRO A 5 -1.32 -11.64 -0.85
N GLY A 6 -0.89 -12.44 -1.84
CA GLY A 6 0.32 -13.27 -1.73
C GLY A 6 1.60 -12.46 -1.46
N LEU A 7 1.65 -11.18 -1.83
CA LEU A 7 2.80 -10.33 -1.52
C LEU A 7 2.93 -10.08 0.01
N ALA A 8 1.81 -9.82 0.70
CA ALA A 8 1.82 -9.63 2.15
C ALA A 8 2.25 -10.92 2.86
N LEU A 9 1.72 -12.07 2.42
CA LEU A 9 2.13 -13.38 2.93
C LEU A 9 3.63 -13.63 2.72
N TRP A 10 4.15 -13.34 1.53
CA TRP A 10 5.58 -13.51 1.24
C TRP A 10 6.44 -12.61 2.13
N LEU A 11 6.07 -11.34 2.31
CA LEU A 11 6.77 -10.42 3.23
C LEU A 11 6.76 -10.93 4.67
N ALA A 12 5.62 -11.46 5.13
CA ALA A 12 5.51 -12.07 6.46
C ALA A 12 6.44 -13.29 6.61
N GLN A 13 6.56 -14.12 5.56
CA GLN A 13 7.52 -15.23 5.53
C GLN A 13 8.99 -14.78 5.54
N GLN A 14 9.28 -13.56 5.06
CA GLN A 14 10.61 -12.95 5.19
C GLN A 14 10.86 -12.27 6.55
N GLY A 15 9.89 -12.32 7.48
CA GLY A 15 10.03 -11.78 8.84
C GLY A 15 9.51 -10.35 9.02
N HIS A 16 8.76 -9.81 8.06
CA HIS A 16 8.12 -8.49 8.19
C HIS A 16 6.72 -8.58 8.79
N ASP A 17 6.28 -7.54 9.52
CA ASP A 17 4.85 -7.36 9.85
C ASP A 17 4.13 -6.81 8.61
N ALA A 18 3.52 -7.71 7.84
CA ALA A 18 2.84 -7.38 6.60
C ALA A 18 1.44 -8.00 6.57
N VAL A 19 0.47 -7.21 6.12
CA VAL A 19 -0.94 -7.61 5.99
C VAL A 19 -1.53 -7.00 4.73
N HIS A 20 -2.39 -7.73 4.03
CA HIS A 20 -3.11 -7.17 2.90
C HIS A 20 -4.38 -6.43 3.35
N ALA A 21 -4.76 -5.33 2.68
CA ALA A 21 -5.95 -4.55 3.02
C ALA A 21 -7.24 -5.40 3.07
N LEU A 22 -7.32 -6.46 2.25
CA LEU A 22 -8.41 -7.45 2.30
C LEU A 22 -8.55 -8.12 3.67
N GLU A 23 -7.43 -8.53 4.28
CA GLU A 23 -7.40 -9.23 5.57
C GLU A 23 -7.79 -8.29 6.72
N LEU A 24 -7.57 -6.98 6.54
CA LEU A 24 -8.05 -5.93 7.45
C LEU A 24 -9.53 -5.57 7.24
N GLY A 25 -10.24 -6.25 6.32
CA GLY A 25 -11.62 -5.91 5.97
C GLY A 25 -11.76 -4.63 5.14
N LEU A 26 -10.65 -4.10 4.60
CA LEU A 26 -10.59 -2.83 3.86
C LEU A 26 -10.63 -3.01 2.34
N ALA A 27 -11.05 -4.18 1.84
CA ALA A 27 -11.09 -4.49 0.41
C ALA A 27 -11.94 -3.52 -0.44
N ARG A 28 -12.92 -2.87 0.18
CA ARG A 28 -13.81 -1.87 -0.46
C ARG A 28 -13.64 -0.47 0.13
N ALA A 29 -12.63 -0.28 0.98
CA ALA A 29 -12.33 1.03 1.55
C ALA A 29 -11.80 1.96 0.46
N SER A 30 -11.97 3.27 0.67
CA SER A 30 -11.32 4.26 -0.19
C SER A 30 -9.83 4.35 0.13
N ASP A 31 -9.05 4.87 -0.81
CA ASP A 31 -7.61 5.06 -0.61
C ASP A 31 -7.31 5.95 0.61
N LYS A 32 -8.17 6.95 0.87
CA LYS A 32 -8.07 7.79 2.06
C LYS A 32 -8.18 6.98 3.35
N VAL A 33 -9.15 6.07 3.45
CA VAL A 33 -9.32 5.21 4.63
C VAL A 33 -8.14 4.26 4.80
N ILE A 34 -7.57 3.75 3.71
CA ILE A 34 -6.37 2.90 3.75
C ILE A 34 -5.16 3.71 4.25
N LEU A 35 -4.99 4.95 3.77
CA LEU A 35 -3.91 5.84 4.21
C LEU A 35 -4.06 6.25 5.68
N GLU A 36 -5.27 6.61 6.12
CA GLU A 36 -5.56 6.93 7.53
C GLU A 36 -5.23 5.75 8.44
N ARG A 37 -5.70 4.55 8.08
CA ARG A 37 -5.38 3.32 8.81
C ARG A 37 -3.86 3.06 8.87
N ALA A 38 -3.17 3.21 7.74
CA ALA A 38 -1.72 3.01 7.70
C ALA A 38 -0.97 4.05 8.53
N GLN A 39 -1.46 5.28 8.61
CA GLN A 39 -0.89 6.31 9.49
C GLN A 39 -1.09 5.97 10.97
N GLU A 40 -2.32 5.61 11.36
CA GLU A 40 -2.67 5.25 12.74
C GLU A 40 -1.86 4.05 13.24
N GLU A 41 -1.65 3.06 12.38
CA GLU A 41 -0.90 1.83 12.70
C GLU A 41 0.60 1.93 12.35
N GLN A 42 1.10 3.11 11.96
CA GLN A 42 2.50 3.35 11.60
C GLN A 42 3.04 2.39 10.52
N ARG A 43 2.21 2.04 9.54
CA ARG A 43 2.52 1.12 8.44
C ARG A 43 3.06 1.85 7.22
N ILE A 44 3.75 1.08 6.37
CA ILE A 44 4.12 1.49 5.01
C ILE A 44 3.10 0.89 4.04
N VAL A 45 2.55 1.73 3.16
CA VAL A 45 1.67 1.26 2.09
C VAL A 45 2.52 0.80 0.90
N VAL A 46 2.32 -0.45 0.47
CA VAL A 46 2.91 -0.99 -0.76
C VAL A 46 1.81 -1.04 -1.83
N THR A 47 1.99 -0.35 -2.96
CA THR A 47 0.96 -0.25 -3.99
C THR A 47 1.55 -0.18 -5.39
N ALA A 48 0.76 -0.55 -6.40
CA ALA A 48 1.03 -0.26 -7.81
C ALA A 48 0.08 0.84 -8.35
N ASP A 49 -0.71 1.45 -7.47
CA ASP A 49 -1.65 2.49 -7.81
C ASP A 49 -1.01 3.89 -7.78
N LEU A 50 -1.12 4.63 -8.88
CA LEU A 50 -0.48 5.93 -9.05
C LEU A 50 -1.23 7.08 -8.35
N ASP A 51 -2.43 6.82 -7.83
CA ASP A 51 -3.19 7.84 -7.11
C ASP A 51 -2.68 8.03 -5.67
N TYR A 52 -2.06 7.03 -5.04
CA TYR A 52 -1.55 7.12 -3.66
C TYR A 52 -0.46 8.19 -3.46
N PRO A 53 0.59 8.28 -4.30
CA PRO A 53 1.56 9.38 -4.20
C PRO A 53 0.91 10.76 -4.30
N ARG A 54 -0.09 10.91 -5.18
CA ARG A 54 -0.82 12.16 -5.35
C ARG A 54 -1.63 12.49 -4.09
N LEU A 55 -2.32 11.51 -3.52
CA LEU A 55 -3.10 11.69 -2.30
C LEU A 55 -2.20 12.10 -1.12
N LEU A 56 -1.05 11.43 -0.93
CA LEU A 56 -0.10 11.80 0.12
C LEU A 56 0.42 13.22 -0.05
N ALA A 57 0.83 13.61 -1.26
CA ALA A 57 1.33 14.97 -1.52
C ALA A 57 0.31 16.08 -1.19
N LEU A 58 -0.98 15.80 -1.36
CA LEU A 58 -2.05 16.76 -1.02
C LEU A 58 -2.29 16.91 0.48
N THR A 59 -1.96 15.88 1.27
CA THR A 59 -2.22 15.89 2.72
C THR A 59 -1.17 16.64 3.54
N GLN A 60 0.00 16.95 2.98
CA GLN A 60 1.18 17.47 3.70
C GLN A 60 1.55 16.66 4.96
N ALA A 61 1.09 15.41 5.04
CA ALA A 61 1.35 14.54 6.17
C ALA A 61 2.75 13.95 6.07
N GLU A 62 3.40 13.71 7.21
CA GLU A 62 4.70 13.04 7.28
C GLU A 62 4.61 11.52 7.00
N GLY A 63 3.41 10.98 6.88
CA GLY A 63 3.18 9.56 6.58
C GLY A 63 1.74 9.26 6.16
N PRO A 64 1.41 7.97 5.91
CA PRO A 64 2.30 6.80 6.01
C PRO A 64 3.43 6.81 4.96
N GLY A 65 4.48 6.03 5.20
CA GLY A 65 5.47 5.74 4.17
C GLY A 65 4.83 5.03 2.97
N LEU A 66 5.36 5.22 1.76
CA LEU A 66 4.83 4.62 0.54
C LEU A 66 5.94 3.94 -0.27
N ILE A 67 5.70 2.69 -0.67
CA ILE A 67 6.48 1.97 -1.68
C ILE A 67 5.60 1.79 -2.91
N LEU A 68 5.98 2.46 -4.00
CA LEU A 68 5.29 2.36 -5.29
C LEU A 68 6.00 1.36 -6.20
N PHE A 69 5.33 0.27 -6.53
CA PHE A 69 5.76 -0.65 -7.57
C PHE A 69 5.31 -0.14 -8.94
N ARG A 70 6.29 0.16 -9.79
CA ARG A 70 6.06 0.51 -11.19
C ARG A 70 6.47 -0.67 -12.06
N LEU A 71 5.50 -1.32 -12.68
CA LEU A 71 5.79 -2.26 -13.74
C LEU A 71 6.05 -1.47 -15.03
N SER A 72 7.22 -1.63 -15.61
CA SER A 72 7.50 -1.22 -16.99
C SER A 72 7.64 -2.47 -17.83
N LEU A 73 6.78 -2.63 -18.84
CA LEU A 73 7.04 -3.62 -19.89
C LEU A 73 8.21 -3.08 -20.73
N ILE A 74 9.36 -3.73 -20.62
CA ILE A 74 10.44 -3.54 -21.60
C ILE A 74 9.98 -4.29 -22.83
N LEU A 75 9.69 -3.56 -23.90
CA LEU A 75 9.50 -4.14 -25.22
C LEU A 75 10.88 -4.16 -25.89
N GLU A 76 11.39 -5.37 -26.16
CA GLU A 76 12.51 -5.58 -27.08
C GLU A 76 12.03 -5.52 -28.54
#